data_AF-A0A7S3IEH8-F1
#
_entry.id   AF-A0A7S3IEH8-F1
#
_cell.length_a   1.000
_cell.length_b   1.000
_cell.length_c   1.000
_cell.angle_alpha   90.00
_cell.angle_beta   90.00
_cell.angle_gamma   90.00
#
_symmetry.space_group_name_H-M   'P 1'
#
loop_
_entity.id
_entity.type
_entity.pdbx_description
1 polymer ?
#
loop_
_entity_poly.entity_id
_entity_poly.type
_entity_poly.pdbx_seq_one_letter_code
_entity_poly.pdbx_strand_id
1 'polypeptide(L)'
;MFYASARQQKNSVLQPSFLLPLVNALTSILGSITLFSFLGHVSTVLEVDMKEMLLGGYNLAFIAYPGFLTTLALPNLWAFLFFLMLLLLGIDSVFGMHDAVIGFGWDLLAKNKLSISKQCF
;
A
#
# COMPACT_ATOMS: atom_id res chain seq x y z
N MET A 1 12.53 3.26 8.32
CA MET A 1 13.53 3.45 9.41
C MET A 1 13.16 2.70 10.68
N PHE A 2 11.94 2.82 11.20
CA PHE A 2 11.50 2.08 12.39
C PHE A 2 11.74 0.56 12.29
N TYR A 3 11.22 -0.10 11.25
CA TYR A 3 11.43 -1.54 11.03
C TYR A 3 12.90 -1.94 10.82
N ALA A 4 13.74 -1.02 10.32
CA ALA A 4 15.18 -1.27 10.19
C ALA A 4 15.88 -1.21 11.56
N SER A 5 15.42 -0.34 12.46
CA SER A 5 15.94 -0.20 13.84
C SER A 5 15.59 -1.40 14.72
N ALA A 6 14.46 -2.08 14.47
CA ALA A 6 14.02 -3.24 15.23
C ALA A 6 14.73 -4.57 14.83
N ARG A 7 15.63 -4.54 13.86
CA ARG A 7 16.32 -5.72 13.33
C ARG A 7 17.59 -6.06 14.13
N GLN A 8 17.93 -7.35 14.22
CA GLN A 8 19.20 -7.81 14.79
C GLN A 8 20.42 -7.25 14.00
N GLN A 9 21.36 -6.62 14.72
CA GLN A 9 22.53 -5.93 14.15
C GLN A 9 23.49 -6.85 13.35
N LYS A 10 23.50 -8.14 13.66
CA LYS A 10 24.39 -9.13 13.01
C LYS A 10 23.85 -9.62 11.66
N ASN A 11 22.60 -9.33 11.32
CA ASN A 11 21.99 -9.79 10.07
C ASN A 11 22.29 -8.84 8.92
N SER A 12 22.67 -9.39 7.76
CA SER A 12 23.05 -8.63 6.58
C SER A 12 21.91 -7.75 6.07
N VAL A 13 22.15 -6.44 5.97
CA VAL A 13 21.14 -5.47 5.54
C VAL A 13 20.96 -5.44 4.02
N LEU A 14 22.02 -5.77 3.28
CA LEU A 14 22.08 -5.65 1.82
C LEU A 14 21.02 -6.50 1.08
N GLN A 15 20.82 -7.75 1.51
CA GLN A 15 19.90 -8.68 0.84
C GLN A 15 18.44 -8.19 0.85
N PRO A 16 17.81 -7.92 2.02
CA PRO A 16 16.44 -7.43 2.04
C PRO A 16 16.32 -6.01 1.49
N SER A 17 17.34 -5.15 1.64
CA SER A 17 17.30 -3.79 1.07
C SER A 17 17.22 -3.77 -0.46
N PHE A 18 17.77 -4.77 -1.16
CA PHE A 18 17.62 -4.90 -2.60
C PHE A 18 16.38 -5.71 -3.00
N LEU A 19 16.06 -6.78 -2.26
CA LEU A 19 14.97 -7.69 -2.59
C LEU A 19 13.58 -7.05 -2.39
N LEU A 20 13.38 -6.26 -1.32
CA LEU A 20 12.10 -5.62 -1.02
C LEU A 20 11.64 -4.64 -2.12
N PRO A 21 12.44 -3.66 -2.57
CA PRO A 21 12.03 -2.77 -3.65
C PRO A 21 11.87 -3.49 -4.99
N LEU A 22 12.67 -4.54 -5.24
CA LEU A 22 12.53 -5.37 -6.43
C LEU A 22 11.17 -6.09 -6.47
N VAL A 23 10.80 -6.77 -5.38
CA VAL A 23 9.51 -7.47 -5.28
C VAL A 23 8.35 -6.48 -5.37
N ASN A 24 8.46 -5.30 -4.74
CA ASN A 24 7.46 -4.25 -4.85
C ASN A 24 7.28 -3.74 -6.29
N ALA A 25 8.39 -3.54 -7.01
CA ALA A 25 8.36 -3.11 -8.41
C ALA A 25 7.74 -4.19 -9.31
N LEU A 26 8.14 -5.46 -9.13
CA LEU A 26 7.55 -6.59 -9.87
C LEU A 26 6.05 -6.71 -9.60
N THR A 27 5.63 -6.59 -8.35
CA THR A 27 4.19 -6.63 -7.98
C THR A 27 3.42 -5.47 -8.63
N SER A 28 4.01 -4.27 -8.66
CA SER A 28 3.41 -3.11 -9.34
C SER A 28 3.28 -3.31 -10.84
N ILE A 29 4.28 -3.91 -11.50
CA ILE A 29 4.23 -4.22 -12.94
C ILE A 29 3.18 -5.28 -13.25
N LEU A 30 3.11 -6.36 -12.45
CA LEU A 30 2.09 -7.38 -12.62
C LEU A 30 0.69 -6.81 -12.37
N GLY A 31 0.53 -5.94 -11.37
CA GLY A 31 -0.69 -5.22 -11.09
C GLY A 31 -1.13 -4.34 -12.26
N SER A 32 -0.20 -3.59 -12.88
CA SER A 32 -0.52 -2.72 -14.01
C SER A 32 -0.93 -3.51 -15.26
N ILE A 33 -0.22 -4.60 -15.59
CA ILE A 33 -0.59 -5.47 -16.72
C ILE A 33 -1.99 -6.05 -16.53
N THR A 34 -2.28 -6.55 -15.33
CA THR A 34 -3.60 -7.11 -14.97
C THR A 34 -4.68 -6.04 -15.07
N LEU A 35 -4.41 -4.84 -14.56
CA LEU A 35 -5.33 -3.72 -14.57
C LEU A 35 -5.63 -3.24 -15.99
N PHE A 36 -4.62 -3.03 -16.83
CA PHE A 36 -4.81 -2.60 -18.22
C PHE A 36 -5.53 -3.67 -19.05
N SER A 37 -5.28 -4.96 -18.79
CA SER A 37 -6.01 -6.04 -19.46
C SER A 37 -7.49 -6.04 -19.08
N PHE A 38 -7.81 -5.81 -17.80
CA PHE A 38 -9.18 -5.69 -17.33
C PHE A 38 -9.88 -4.45 -17.91
N LEU A 39 -9.24 -3.28 -17.85
CA LEU A 39 -9.78 -2.04 -18.41
C LEU A 39 -10.01 -2.13 -19.92
N GLY A 40 -9.10 -2.78 -20.67
CA GLY A 40 -9.27 -2.98 -22.11
C GLY A 40 -10.49 -3.85 -22.44
N HIS A 41 -10.75 -4.89 -21.64
CA HIS A 41 -11.97 -5.69 -21.78
C HIS A 41 -13.23 -4.86 -21.49
N VAL A 42 -13.22 -4.10 -20.39
CA VAL A 42 -14.36 -3.26 -19.98
C VAL A 42 -14.65 -2.15 -21.00
N SER A 43 -13.62 -1.52 -21.58
CA SER A 43 -13.76 -0.51 -22.64
C SER A 43 -14.42 -1.08 -23.90
N THR A 44 -14.14 -2.32 -24.26
CA THR A 44 -14.78 -2.99 -25.40
C THR A 44 -16.24 -3.32 -25.14
N VAL A 45 -16.59 -3.71 -23.90
CA VAL A 45 -17.97 -4.09 -23.53
C VAL A 45 -18.87 -2.87 -23.31
N LEU A 46 -18.33 -1.78 -22.76
CA LEU A 46 -19.10 -0.57 -22.43
C LEU A 46 -19.07 0.49 -23.53
N GLU A 47 -18.27 0.31 -24.59
CA GLU A 47 -18.07 1.28 -25.69
C GLU A 47 -17.64 2.69 -25.20
N VAL A 48 -16.96 2.76 -24.06
CA VAL A 48 -16.44 4.00 -23.47
C VAL A 48 -14.93 4.07 -23.66
N ASP A 49 -14.42 5.26 -23.99
CA ASP A 49 -12.98 5.49 -24.16
C ASP A 49 -12.24 5.33 -22.82
N MET A 50 -11.06 4.69 -22.87
CA MET A 50 -10.23 4.46 -21.67
C MET A 50 -9.86 5.76 -20.96
N LYS A 51 -9.79 6.89 -21.68
CA LYS A 51 -9.50 8.21 -21.09
C LYS A 51 -10.57 8.66 -20.10
N GLU A 52 -11.84 8.32 -20.36
CA GLU A 52 -12.95 8.64 -19.46
C GLU A 52 -13.00 7.70 -18.26
N MET A 53 -12.48 6.47 -18.42
CA MET A 53 -12.38 5.50 -17.34
C MET A 53 -11.26 5.78 -16.33
N LEU A 54 -10.26 6.58 -16.70
CA LEU A 54 -9.06 6.87 -15.88
C LEU A 54 -9.21 8.11 -14.97
N LEU A 55 -10.44 8.52 -14.65
CA LEU A 55 -10.70 9.62 -13.71
C LEU A 55 -9.92 9.39 -12.40
N GLY A 56 -9.02 10.31 -12.04
CA GLY A 56 -8.06 10.09 -10.95
C GLY A 56 -8.66 10.13 -9.53
N GLY A 57 -7.89 9.61 -8.57
CA GLY A 57 -8.19 9.73 -7.14
C GLY A 57 -9.18 8.69 -6.61
N TYR A 58 -9.84 9.02 -5.49
CA TYR A 58 -10.73 8.09 -4.79
C TYR A 58 -12.01 7.75 -5.57
N ASN A 59 -12.49 8.66 -6.42
CA ASN A 59 -13.67 8.45 -7.26
C ASN A 59 -13.50 7.24 -8.19
N LEU A 60 -12.26 6.98 -8.63
CA LEU A 60 -11.95 5.81 -9.42
C LEU A 60 -12.27 4.53 -8.65
N ALA A 61 -11.71 4.42 -7.44
CA ALA A 61 -11.81 3.25 -6.58
C ALA A 61 -13.23 2.96 -6.11
N PHE A 62 -14.03 3.99 -5.80
CA PHE A 62 -15.33 3.81 -5.15
C PHE A 62 -16.55 3.98 -6.06
N ILE A 63 -16.37 4.50 -7.27
CA ILE A 63 -17.49 4.73 -8.21
C ILE A 63 -17.26 3.94 -9.50
N ALA A 64 -16.13 4.17 -10.17
CA ALA A 64 -15.87 3.58 -11.48
C ALA A 64 -15.59 2.07 -11.38
N TYR A 65 -14.67 1.64 -10.51
CA TYR A 65 -14.31 0.22 -10.37
C TYR A 65 -15.49 -0.68 -9.99
N PRO A 66 -16.32 -0.38 -8.97
CA PRO A 66 -17.49 -1.20 -8.66
C PRO A 66 -18.45 -1.32 -9.84
N GLY A 67 -18.64 -0.24 -10.62
CA GLY A 67 -19.42 -0.26 -11.85
C GLY A 67 -18.86 -1.24 -12.89
N PHE A 68 -17.54 -1.22 -13.10
CA PHE A 68 -16.87 -2.11 -14.04
C PHE A 68 -16.88 -3.57 -13.60
N LEU A 69 -16.79 -3.86 -12.29
CA LEU A 69 -16.78 -5.23 -11.78
C LEU A 69 -18.10 -5.96 -11.98
N THR A 70 -19.20 -5.24 -12.22
CA THR A 70 -20.51 -5.85 -12.52
C THR A 70 -20.57 -6.55 -13.89
N THR A 71 -19.66 -6.20 -14.81
CA THR A 71 -19.63 -6.79 -16.17
C THR A 71 -18.92 -8.14 -16.22
N LEU A 72 -18.18 -8.50 -15.17
CA LEU A 72 -17.51 -9.80 -15.04
C LEU A 72 -18.48 -10.90 -14.62
N ALA A 73 -18.19 -12.14 -15.02
CA ALA A 73 -18.86 -13.32 -14.48
C ALA A 73 -18.60 -13.44 -12.97
N LEU A 74 -19.66 -13.71 -12.17
CA LEU A 74 -19.62 -13.76 -10.70
C LEU A 74 -19.24 -12.40 -10.03
N PRO A 75 -20.00 -11.32 -10.29
CA PRO A 75 -19.64 -9.96 -9.86
C PRO A 75 -19.48 -9.82 -8.33
N ASN A 76 -20.23 -10.61 -7.54
CA ASN A 76 -20.15 -10.59 -6.08
C ASN A 76 -18.77 -11.01 -5.55
N LEU A 77 -18.13 -11.99 -6.19
CA LEU A 77 -16.80 -12.48 -5.79
C LEU A 77 -15.72 -11.43 -6.10
N TRP A 78 -15.80 -10.81 -7.28
CA TRP A 78 -14.85 -9.77 -7.69
C TRP A 78 -15.00 -8.49 -6.88
N ALA A 79 -16.23 -8.08 -6.56
CA ALA A 79 -16.49 -6.95 -5.67
C ALA A 79 -15.90 -7.20 -4.27
N PHE A 80 -16.09 -8.40 -3.70
CA PHE A 80 -15.49 -8.75 -2.41
C PHE A 80 -13.96 -8.69 -2.45
N LEU A 81 -13.33 -9.31 -3.46
CA LEU A 81 -11.87 -9.28 -3.61
C LEU A 81 -11.32 -7.86 -3.79
N PHE A 82 -12.04 -7.00 -4.51
CA PHE A 82 -11.64 -5.62 -4.73
C PHE A 82 -11.69 -4.79 -3.43
N PHE A 83 -12.77 -4.88 -2.67
CA PHE A 83 -12.84 -4.19 -1.38
C PHE A 83 -11.88 -4.78 -0.35
N LEU A 84 -11.67 -6.09 -0.37
CA LEU A 84 -10.66 -6.74 0.46
C LEU A 84 -9.25 -6.24 0.10
N MET A 85 -8.92 -6.15 -1.19
CA MET A 85 -7.66 -5.58 -1.66
C MET A 85 -7.48 -4.14 -1.15
N LEU A 86 -8.48 -3.26 -1.32
CA LEU A 86 -8.41 -1.88 -0.83
C LEU A 86 -8.21 -1.82 0.68
N LEU A 87 -8.86 -2.70 1.42
CA LEU A 87 -8.73 -2.81 2.87
C LEU A 87 -7.32 -3.27 3.27
N LEU A 88 -6.77 -4.32 2.65
CA LEU A 88 -5.41 -4.80 2.92
C LEU A 88 -4.36 -3.71 2.63
N LEU A 89 -4.47 -3.03 1.48
CA LEU A 89 -3.59 -1.93 1.10
C LEU A 89 -3.62 -0.77 2.10
N GLY A 90 -4.82 -0.41 2.57
CA GLY A 90 -5.00 0.62 3.59
C GLY A 90 -4.40 0.20 4.93
N ILE A 91 -4.67 -1.03 5.36
CA ILE A 91 -4.19 -1.57 6.63
C ILE A 91 -2.66 -1.68 6.67
N ASP A 92 -2.03 -2.23 5.62
CA ASP A 92 -0.57 -2.33 5.52
C ASP A 92 0.13 -0.97 5.65
N SER A 93 -0.45 0.05 5.02
CA SER A 93 0.08 1.42 5.05
C SER A 93 -0.09 2.08 6.43
N VAL A 94 -1.25 1.90 7.06
CA VAL A 94 -1.55 2.49 8.37
C VAL A 94 -0.68 1.87 9.46
N PHE A 95 -0.47 0.54 9.45
CA PHE A 95 0.41 -0.10 10.43
C PHE A 95 1.84 0.43 10.34
N GLY A 96 2.38 0.59 9.12
CA GLY A 96 3.72 1.17 8.94
C GLY A 96 3.85 2.59 9.48
N MET A 97 2.82 3.42 9.29
CA MET A 97 2.81 4.78 9.83
C MET A 97 2.62 4.81 11.35
N HIS A 98 1.69 4.02 11.87
CA HIS A 98 1.39 3.89 13.29
C HIS A 98 2.63 3.49 14.10
N ASP A 99 3.34 2.45 13.65
CA ASP A 99 4.54 1.94 14.31
C ASP A 99 5.67 2.97 14.27
N ALA A 100 5.81 3.71 13.16
CA ALA A 100 6.81 4.77 13.05
C ALA A 100 6.54 5.94 14.01
N VAL A 101 5.28 6.37 14.14
CA VAL A 101 4.88 7.47 15.05
C VAL A 101 5.10 7.07 16.51
N ILE A 102 4.71 5.87 16.90
CA ILE A 102 4.92 5.35 18.25
C ILE A 102 6.42 5.26 18.56
N GLY A 103 7.20 4.68 17.65
CA GLY A 103 8.66 4.59 17.81
C GLY A 103 9.32 5.96 17.99
N PHE A 104 8.91 6.94 17.19
CA PHE A 104 9.40 8.30 17.29
C PHE A 104 8.99 8.97 18.61
N GLY A 105 7.75 8.79 19.06
CA GLY A 105 7.27 9.33 20.34
C GLY A 105 8.06 8.77 21.54
N TRP A 106 8.35 7.48 21.54
CA TRP A 106 9.21 6.84 22.55
C TRP A 106 10.64 7.38 22.54
N ASP A 107 11.22 7.59 21.35
CA ASP A 107 12.57 8.14 21.22
C ASP A 107 12.68 9.57 21.79
N LEU A 108 11.68 10.41 21.55
CA LEU A 108 11.62 11.75 22.12
C LEU A 108 11.50 11.75 23.66
N LEU A 109 10.67 10.88 24.22
CA LEU A 109 10.52 10.76 25.68
C LEU A 109 11.80 10.22 26.34
N ALA A 110 12.45 9.22 25.74
CA ALA A 110 13.71 8.67 26.24
C ALA A 110 14.84 9.72 26.20
N LYS A 111 14.94 10.49 25.12
CA LYS A 111 15.91 11.57 24.98
C LYS A 111 15.69 12.68 26.00
N ASN A 112 14.42 13.03 26.29
CA ASN A 112 14.08 14.03 27.30
C ASN A 112 14.47 13.57 28.72
N LYS A 113 14.23 12.30 29.08
CA LYS A 113 14.71 11.74 30.36
C LYS A 113 16.23 11.75 30.50
N LEU A 114 16.95 11.40 29.44
CA LEU A 114 18.42 11.41 29.44
C LEU A 114 18.99 12.84 29.56
N SER A 115 18.32 13.84 28.98
CA SER A 115 18.71 15.25 29.11
C SER A 115 18.56 15.76 30.55
N ILE A 116 17.48 15.40 31.24
CA ILE A 116 17.24 15.80 32.63
C ILE A 116 18.22 15.08 33.58
N SER A 117 18.54 13.81 33.34
CA SER A 117 19.52 13.06 34.15
C SER A 117 20.95 13.61 34.06
N LYS A 118 21.36 14.16 32.91
CA LYS A 118 22.69 14.77 32.73
C LYS A 118 22.80 16.19 33.29
N GLN A 119 21.69 16.83 33.62
CA GLN A 119 21.68 18.15 34.27
C GLN A 119 21.61 18.09 35.79
N CYS A 120 21.24 16.92 36.37
CA CYS A 120 21.24 16.68 37.81
C CYS A 120 22.56 16.06 38.34
N PHE A 121 23.63 16.04 37.54
CA PHE A 121 24.98 15.63 37.93
C PHE A 121 26.02 16.63 37.43
#